data_AF-A0A9P3JUR2-F1
#
_entry.id   AF-A0A9P3JUR2-F1
#
_cell.length_a   1.000
_cell.length_b   1.000
_cell.length_c   1.000
_cell.angle_alpha   90.00
_cell.angle_beta   90.00
_cell.angle_gamma   90.00
#
_symmetry.space_group_name_H-M   'P 1'
#
loop_
_entity.id
_entity.type
_entity.pdbx_description
1 polymer ?
#
loop_
_entity_poly.entity_id
_entity_poly.type
_entity_poly.pdbx_seq_one_letter_code
_entity_poly.pdbx_strand_id
1 'polypeptide(L)'
;MTAVSCPPIGRQQQIRPPNKDVWTPPSEMRGDIARALLYMAVRYDGSVPGELDLELSDNPKIAEGQMGLLSPLLKWHSVDPPSSLEATRNNRVCSLYQHNRNPFVDHPEFVPLIWAPCQPRYQL
;
A
#
# COMPACT_ATOMS: atom_id res chain seq x y z
N MET A 1 -21.44 10.60 -23.11
CA MET A 1 -21.23 10.29 -21.68
C MET A 1 -20.57 8.92 -21.61
N THR A 2 -19.25 8.87 -21.56
CA THR A 2 -18.50 7.61 -21.52
C THR A 2 -18.38 7.16 -20.07
N ALA A 3 -19.02 6.05 -19.74
CA ALA A 3 -18.78 5.36 -18.47
C ALA A 3 -17.30 4.95 -18.43
N VAL A 4 -16.58 5.37 -17.39
CA VAL A 4 -15.26 4.81 -17.07
C VAL A 4 -15.53 3.39 -16.57
N SER A 5 -15.42 2.40 -17.46
CA SER A 5 -15.60 1.00 -17.06
C SER A 5 -14.44 0.62 -16.13
N CYS A 6 -14.75 0.34 -14.87
CA CYS A 6 -13.76 -0.23 -13.97
C CYS A 6 -13.41 -1.64 -14.47
N PRO A 7 -12.12 -1.98 -14.61
CA PRO A 7 -11.74 -3.35 -14.92
C PRO A 7 -12.25 -4.28 -13.81
N PRO A 8 -12.82 -5.45 -14.15
CA PRO A 8 -13.30 -6.40 -13.16
C PRO A 8 -12.15 -6.83 -12.25
N ILE A 9 -12.46 -7.17 -10.99
CA ILE A 9 -11.51 -7.79 -10.05
C ILE A 9 -11.10 -9.14 -10.64
N GLY A 10 -10.02 -9.09 -11.41
CA GLY A 10 -9.47 -10.19 -12.17
C GLY A 10 -8.59 -11.07 -11.29
N ARG A 11 -9.18 -12.19 -10.90
CA ARG A 11 -8.54 -13.42 -10.43
C ARG A 11 -7.96 -13.35 -9.02
N GLN A 12 -8.59 -14.08 -8.10
CA GLN A 12 -7.91 -14.56 -6.90
C GLN A 12 -6.60 -15.23 -7.34
N GLN A 13 -5.48 -14.55 -7.15
CA GLN A 13 -4.19 -15.15 -7.42
C GLN A 13 -4.02 -16.23 -6.36
N GLN A 14 -4.18 -17.47 -6.80
CA GLN A 14 -3.73 -18.66 -6.07
C GLN A 14 -2.37 -18.35 -5.47
N ILE A 15 -2.20 -18.68 -4.19
CA ILE A 15 -0.91 -18.63 -3.50
C ILE A 15 0.07 -19.38 -4.41
N ARG A 16 0.98 -18.65 -5.08
CA ARG A 16 1.98 -19.27 -5.95
C ARG A 16 2.77 -20.25 -5.08
N PRO A 17 3.07 -21.46 -5.56
CA PRO A 17 3.90 -22.39 -4.80
C PRO A 17 5.20 -21.70 -4.40
N PRO A 18 5.79 -22.03 -3.24
CA PRO A 18 7.05 -21.43 -2.81
C PRO A 18 8.07 -21.59 -3.94
N ASN A 19 8.39 -20.49 -4.60
CA ASN A 19 9.52 -20.41 -5.50
C ASN A 19 10.59 -19.58 -4.78
N LYS A 20 11.85 -19.84 -5.09
CA LYS A 20 13.05 -19.27 -4.46
C LYS A 20 13.07 -17.73 -4.52
N ASP A 21 12.25 -17.16 -5.39
CA ASP A 21 12.17 -15.73 -5.69
C ASP A 21 11.07 -14.99 -4.88
N VAL A 22 10.31 -15.70 -4.03
CA VAL A 22 9.21 -15.10 -3.24
C VAL A 22 9.39 -15.42 -1.76
N TRP A 23 9.40 -14.36 -0.94
CA TRP A 23 9.45 -14.47 0.51
C TRP A 23 8.22 -13.81 1.14
N THR A 24 7.72 -14.38 2.24
CA THR A 24 6.57 -13.84 2.98
C THR A 24 6.96 -13.60 4.44
N PRO A 25 6.73 -12.38 4.98
CA PRO A 25 7.03 -12.07 6.37
C PRO A 25 6.10 -12.78 7.36
N PRO A 26 6.49 -12.83 8.66
CA PRO A 26 5.59 -13.21 9.76
C PRO A 26 4.30 -12.39 9.72
N SER A 27 3.19 -13.01 10.13
CA SER A 27 1.84 -12.43 10.04
C SER A 27 1.71 -11.09 10.74
N GLU A 28 2.33 -10.97 11.90
CA GLU A 28 2.29 -9.83 12.82
C GLU A 28 3.08 -8.61 12.35
N MET A 29 3.86 -8.75 11.27
CA MET A 29 4.64 -7.66 10.67
C MET A 29 4.03 -7.18 9.34
N ARG A 30 2.98 -7.85 8.86
CA ARG A 30 2.47 -7.64 7.49
C ARG A 30 1.79 -6.30 7.35
N GLY A 31 1.01 -5.88 8.35
CA GLY A 31 0.35 -4.57 8.38
C GLY A 31 1.35 -3.43 8.39
N ASP A 32 2.37 -3.52 9.24
CA ASP A 32 3.45 -2.53 9.35
C ASP A 32 4.22 -2.38 8.02
N ILE A 33 4.54 -3.50 7.37
CA ILE A 33 5.18 -3.49 6.04
C ILE A 33 4.25 -2.90 4.99
N ALA A 34 2.96 -3.23 5.03
CA ALA A 34 1.96 -2.70 4.11
C ALA A 34 1.88 -1.18 4.19
N ARG A 35 1.66 -0.62 5.39
CA ARG A 35 1.58 0.83 5.60
C ARG A 35 2.87 1.55 5.25
N ALA A 36 4.03 0.94 5.47
CA ALA A 36 5.31 1.51 5.06
C ALA A 36 5.41 1.63 3.53
N LEU A 37 5.08 0.58 2.77
CA LEU A 37 5.15 0.60 1.31
C LEU A 37 4.06 1.48 0.67
N LEU A 38 2.85 1.49 1.24
CA LEU A 38 1.78 2.40 0.82
C LEU A 38 2.20 3.87 1.01
N TYR A 39 2.88 4.18 2.12
CA TYR A 39 3.44 5.51 2.34
C TYR A 39 4.52 5.88 1.33
N MET A 40 5.44 4.96 1.02
CA MET A 40 6.49 5.24 0.05
C MET A 40 5.93 5.59 -1.33
N ALA A 41 4.88 4.89 -1.77
CA ALA A 41 4.24 5.17 -3.06
C ALA A 41 3.53 6.53 -3.09
N VAL A 42 2.92 6.97 -1.98
CA VAL A 42 2.25 8.28 -1.93
C VAL A 42 3.23 9.43 -1.69
N ARG A 43 4.28 9.21 -0.90
CA ARG A 43 5.27 10.25 -0.63
C ARG A 43 6.13 10.53 -1.85
N TYR A 44 6.52 9.51 -2.59
CA TYR A 44 7.42 9.61 -3.74
C TYR A 44 6.65 9.31 -5.03
N ASP A 45 5.72 10.19 -5.39
CA ASP A 45 4.84 10.09 -6.56
C ASP A 45 5.44 10.77 -7.82
N GLY A 46 6.73 11.09 -7.80
CA GLY A 46 7.41 11.80 -8.89
C GLY A 46 7.05 13.28 -9.04
N SER A 47 6.19 13.84 -8.17
CA SER A 47 5.78 15.26 -8.26
C SER A 47 6.91 16.24 -7.88
N VAL A 48 7.89 15.79 -7.09
CA VAL A 48 9.05 16.57 -6.67
C VAL A 48 10.25 16.30 -7.59
N PRO A 49 10.81 17.32 -8.26
CA PRO A 49 11.96 17.13 -9.14
C PRO A 49 13.16 16.49 -8.44
N GLY A 50 13.69 15.42 -9.03
CA GLY A 50 14.85 14.69 -8.52
C GLY A 50 14.51 13.59 -7.50
N GLU A 51 13.24 13.44 -7.13
CA GLU A 51 12.77 12.27 -6.40
C GLU A 51 12.39 11.12 -7.36
N LEU A 52 12.33 9.90 -6.83
CA LEU A 52 11.83 8.75 -7.59
C LEU A 52 10.32 8.83 -7.75
N ASP A 53 9.81 8.23 -8.81
CA ASP A 53 8.39 7.96 -9.01
C ASP A 53 8.12 6.49 -8.64
N LEU A 54 7.64 6.28 -7.41
CA LEU A 54 7.43 4.96 -6.82
C LEU A 54 5.96 4.55 -6.92
N GLU A 55 5.69 3.44 -7.60
CA GLU A 55 4.34 2.92 -7.75
C GLU A 55 4.21 1.51 -7.17
N LEU A 56 3.01 1.18 -6.65
CA LEU A 56 2.66 -0.18 -6.25
C LEU A 56 1.96 -0.92 -7.39
N SER A 57 2.38 -2.16 -7.66
CA SER A 57 1.84 -2.97 -8.76
C SER A 57 1.85 -4.45 -8.41
N ASP A 58 0.83 -5.20 -8.87
CA ASP A 58 0.82 -6.67 -8.75
C ASP A 58 1.81 -7.37 -9.70
N ASN A 59 2.42 -6.62 -10.62
CA ASN A 59 3.49 -7.10 -11.47
C ASN A 59 4.56 -6.00 -11.61
N PRO A 60 5.32 -5.73 -10.52
CA PRO A 60 6.19 -4.57 -10.45
C PRO A 60 7.40 -4.73 -11.38
N LYS A 61 7.71 -3.65 -12.09
CA LYS A 61 8.95 -3.51 -12.86
C LYS A 61 9.87 -2.50 -12.17
N ILE A 62 10.94 -3.01 -11.55
CA ILE A 62 11.89 -2.21 -10.77
C ILE A 62 12.51 -1.07 -11.59
N ALA A 63 12.80 -1.33 -12.88
CA ALA A 63 13.37 -0.32 -13.79
C ALA A 63 12.42 0.86 -14.06
N GLU A 64 11.12 0.70 -13.80
CA GLU A 64 10.08 1.72 -13.96
C GLU A 64 9.67 2.31 -12.60
N GLY A 65 10.47 2.12 -11.54
CA GLY A 65 10.15 2.64 -10.19
C GLY A 65 9.06 1.85 -9.45
N GLN A 66 8.55 0.77 -10.04
CA GLN A 66 7.48 -0.02 -9.44
C GLN A 66 8.01 -1.02 -8.41
N MET A 67 7.31 -1.15 -7.31
CA MET A 67 7.65 -2.00 -6.17
C MET A 67 6.39 -2.64 -5.59
N GLY A 68 6.55 -3.65 -4.73
CA GLY A 68 5.49 -4.14 -3.84
C GLY A 68 4.21 -4.66 -4.50
N LEU A 69 3.84 -5.91 -4.20
CA LEU A 69 2.58 -6.48 -4.70
C LEU A 69 1.38 -5.77 -4.05
N LEU A 70 0.70 -4.90 -4.80
CA LEU A 70 -0.38 -4.05 -4.29
C LEU A 70 -1.49 -4.85 -3.62
N SER A 71 -2.01 -5.90 -4.28
CA SER A 71 -3.11 -6.71 -3.75
C SER A 71 -2.78 -7.38 -2.40
N PRO A 72 -1.61 -8.05 -2.24
CA PRO A 72 -1.16 -8.51 -0.92
C PRO A 72 -1.03 -7.40 0.12
N LEU A 73 -0.49 -6.23 -0.22
CA LEU A 73 -0.31 -5.13 0.73
C LEU A 73 -1.66 -4.60 1.22
N LEU A 74 -2.64 -4.44 0.33
CA LEU A 74 -4.00 -4.03 0.70
C LEU A 74 -4.67 -5.06 1.62
N LYS A 75 -4.48 -6.35 1.34
CA LYS A 75 -4.98 -7.43 2.20
C LYS A 75 -4.29 -7.44 3.57
N TRP A 76 -2.98 -7.24 3.61
CA TRP A 76 -2.21 -7.21 4.84
C TRP A 76 -2.60 -6.03 5.73
N HIS A 77 -2.76 -4.84 5.14
CA HIS A 77 -3.27 -3.68 5.85
C HIS A 77 -4.66 -3.92 6.46
N SER A 78 -5.55 -4.62 5.75
CA SER A 78 -6.93 -4.83 6.25
C SER A 78 -7.05 -5.87 7.36
N VAL A 79 -6.13 -6.83 7.44
CA VAL A 79 -6.17 -7.90 8.46
C VAL A 79 -5.26 -7.63 9.66
N ASP A 80 -4.33 -6.67 9.55
CA ASP A 80 -3.36 -6.33 10.58
C ASP A 80 -3.35 -4.81 10.83
N PRO A 81 -4.22 -4.30 11.73
CA PRO A 81 -4.38 -2.87 11.98
C PRO A 81 -3.15 -2.24 12.68
N PRO A 82 -3.00 -0.91 12.67
CA PRO A 82 -1.89 -0.23 13.34
C PRO A 82 -1.76 -0.62 14.82
N SER A 83 -0.54 -0.97 15.22
CA SER A 83 -0.23 -1.31 16.61
C SER A 83 0.20 -0.10 17.42
N SER A 84 0.14 -0.18 18.74
CA SER A 84 0.64 0.89 19.63
C SER A 84 2.15 1.11 19.49
N LEU A 85 2.91 0.05 19.19
CA LEU A 85 4.34 0.14 18.91
C LEU A 85 4.59 0.91 17.61
N GLU A 86 3.81 0.62 16.56
CA GLU A 86 3.90 1.33 15.29
C GLU A 86 3.56 2.82 15.44
N ALA A 87 2.49 3.14 16.17
CA ALA A 87 2.11 4.53 16.47
C ALA A 87 3.22 5.25 17.27
N THR A 88 3.81 4.58 18.26
CA THR A 88 4.95 5.12 19.03
C THR A 88 6.16 5.39 18.13
N ARG A 89 6.47 4.49 17.21
CA ARG A 89 7.53 4.68 16.22
C ARG A 89 7.23 5.86 15.30
N ASN A 90 6.01 5.95 14.75
CA ASN A 90 5.58 7.05 13.86
C ASN A 90 5.71 8.41 14.57
N ASN A 91 5.25 8.50 15.81
CA ASN A 91 5.41 9.68 16.67
C ASN A 91 6.89 10.05 16.83
N ARG A 92 7.74 9.09 17.20
CA ARG A 92 9.16 9.33 17.45
C ARG A 92 9.90 9.80 16.19
N VAL A 93 9.64 9.17 15.04
CA VAL A 93 10.26 9.54 13.75
C VAL A 93 9.89 10.97 13.36
N CYS A 94 8.61 11.32 13.46
CA CYS A 94 8.14 12.67 13.18
C CYS A 94 8.72 13.72 14.13
N SER A 95 8.69 13.47 15.45
CA SER A 95 9.08 14.48 16.44
C SER A 95 10.60 14.71 16.49
N LEU A 96 11.41 13.67 16.26
CA LEU A 96 12.84 13.74 16.53
C LEU A 96 13.73 13.77 15.27
N TYR A 97 13.22 13.37 14.10
CA TYR A 97 14.10 13.10 12.95
C TYR A 97 13.59 13.68 11.62
N GLN A 98 12.47 13.17 11.09
CA GLN A 98 12.07 13.43 9.69
C GLN A 98 10.99 14.49 9.55
N HIS A 99 10.29 14.83 10.64
CA HIS A 99 9.24 15.85 10.67
C HIS A 99 8.07 15.62 9.67
N ASN A 100 7.95 14.42 9.14
CA ASN A 100 6.79 13.90 8.42
C ASN A 100 6.24 12.67 9.14
N ARG A 101 4.96 12.36 8.91
CA ARG A 101 4.27 11.18 9.47
C ARG A 101 3.81 10.28 8.35
N ASN A 102 3.81 8.98 8.62
CA ASN A 102 3.05 8.05 7.80
C ASN A 102 1.55 8.19 8.15
N PRO A 103 0.71 8.73 7.25
CA PRO A 103 -0.70 8.94 7.53
C PRO A 103 -1.47 7.63 7.64
N PHE A 104 -0.99 6.52 7.06
CA PHE A 104 -1.69 5.24 7.12
C PHE A 104 -1.59 4.55 8.48
N VAL A 105 -0.63 4.96 9.32
CA VAL A 105 -0.55 4.53 10.72
C VAL A 105 -1.57 5.28 11.58
N ASP A 106 -1.78 6.56 11.31
CA ASP A 106 -2.68 7.41 12.08
C ASP A 106 -4.14 7.30 11.61
N HIS A 107 -4.31 7.16 10.29
CA HIS A 107 -5.57 7.12 9.55
C HIS A 107 -5.57 5.93 8.58
N PRO A 108 -5.65 4.69 9.09
CA PRO A 108 -5.68 3.49 8.25
C PRO A 108 -6.86 3.46 7.26
N GLU A 109 -7.92 4.22 7.52
CA GLU A 109 -9.08 4.42 6.64
C GLU A 109 -8.73 5.10 5.32
N PHE A 110 -7.59 5.77 5.20
CA PHE A 110 -7.19 6.40 3.93
C PHE A 110 -6.79 5.39 2.86
N VAL A 111 -6.29 4.22 3.24
CA VAL A 111 -5.88 3.18 2.27
C VAL A 111 -7.03 2.78 1.33
N PRO A 112 -8.23 2.37 1.81
CA PRO A 112 -9.33 2.08 0.91
C PRO A 112 -9.83 3.33 0.15
N LEU A 113 -9.66 4.55 0.66
CA LEU A 113 -10.08 5.74 -0.11
C LEU A 113 -9.21 5.98 -1.35
N ILE A 114 -7.94 5.59 -1.29
CA ILE A 114 -6.98 5.76 -2.40
C ILE A 114 -7.02 4.56 -3.35
N TRP A 115 -7.08 3.33 -2.81
CA TRP A 115 -6.91 2.10 -3.60
C TRP A 115 -8.14 1.19 -3.65
N ALA A 116 -9.29 1.54 -3.05
CA ALA A 116 -10.48 0.73 -3.26
C ALA A 116 -10.92 0.80 -4.73
N PRO A 117 -11.37 -0.33 -5.31
CA PRO A 117 -12.05 -0.28 -6.58
C PRO A 117 -13.28 0.62 -6.45
N CYS A 118 -13.46 1.51 -7.42
CA CYS A 118 -14.65 2.34 -7.54
C CYS A 118 -15.88 1.42 -7.46
N GLN A 119 -16.63 1.51 -6.36
CA GLN A 119 -17.87 0.75 -6.20
C GLN A 119 -18.89 1.33 -7.19
N PRO A 120 -19.59 0.52 -7.99
CA PRO A 120 -20.76 1.01 -8.71
C PRO A 120 -21.75 1.53 -7.68
N ARG A 121 -22.05 2.84 -7.70
CA ARG A 121 -23.18 3.38 -6.95
C ARG A 121 -24.45 2.78 -7.55
N TYR A 122 -24.98 1.72 -6.95
CA TYR A 122 -26.38 1.39 -7.15
C TYR A 122 -27.20 2.47 -6.44
N GLN A 123 -27.75 3.39 -7.22
CA GLN A 123 -28.84 4.25 -6.76
C GLN A 123 -30.10 3.38 -6.67
N LEU A 124 -30.71 3.37 -5.48
CA LEU A 124 -32.10 2.94 -5.28
C LEU A 124 -33.05 4.01 -5.82
#